data_AF-A0A183G6P1-F1
#
_entry.id   AF-A0A183G6P1-F1
#
_cell.length_a   1.000
_cell.length_b   1.000
_cell.length_c   1.000
_cell.angle_alpha   90.00
_cell.angle_beta   90.00
_cell.angle_gamma   90.00
#
_symmetry.space_group_name_H-M   'P 1'
#
loop_
_entity.id
_entity.type
_entity.pdbx_description
1 polymer ?
#
loop_
_entity_poly.entity_id
_entity_poly.type
_entity_poly.pdbx_seq_one_letter_code
_entity_poly.pdbx_strand_id
1 'polypeptide(L)'
;MPCANQVEYHPHFTRDELKEYCKKEGIFFQAFSSLARQQPELVNDPVVVGLAKAHNTTVPLILLSWALSQGVGIVPKSSNPQRIKDNMKVFTWVLAKRRLFGTNVKDDGKIRH
;
A
#
# COMPACT_ATOMS: atom_id res chain seq x y z
N MET A 1 17.49 -19.91 -0.44
CA MET A 1 16.88 -18.56 -0.54
C MET A 1 15.47 -18.63 0.05
N PRO A 2 15.02 -17.67 0.89
CA PRO A 2 13.65 -17.70 1.41
C PRO A 2 12.63 -17.48 0.30
N CYS A 3 11.42 -18.04 0.45
CA CYS A 3 10.33 -17.83 -0.52
C CYS A 3 9.70 -16.43 -0.41
N ALA A 4 9.80 -15.79 0.76
CA ALA A 4 9.25 -14.47 1.03
C ALA A 4 10.13 -13.67 1.99
N ASN A 5 10.07 -12.35 1.88
CA ASN A 5 10.67 -11.41 2.82
C ASN A 5 9.62 -10.42 3.30
N GLN A 6 9.24 -10.51 4.58
CA GLN A 6 8.23 -9.67 5.20
C GLN A 6 8.88 -8.47 5.90
N VAL A 7 8.62 -7.26 5.41
CA VAL A 7 9.28 -6.03 5.91
C VAL A 7 8.30 -4.87 6.11
N GLU A 8 8.67 -3.91 6.95
CA GLU A 8 7.90 -2.69 7.12
C GLU A 8 7.93 -1.89 5.83
N TYR A 9 6.74 -1.60 5.29
CA TYR A 9 6.61 -0.91 4.02
C TYR A 9 5.30 -0.13 3.97
N HIS A 10 5.41 1.18 3.83
CA HIS A 10 4.30 2.12 3.71
C HIS A 10 4.79 3.37 2.96
N PRO A 11 3.90 4.30 2.56
CA PRO A 11 4.29 5.40 1.69
C PRO A 11 5.41 6.32 2.24
N HIS A 12 5.46 6.51 3.57
CA HIS A 12 6.54 7.25 4.24
C HIS A 12 7.81 6.42 4.51
N PHE A 13 7.77 5.10 4.28
CA PHE A 13 8.90 4.21 4.50
C PHE A 13 8.98 3.14 3.40
N THR A 14 9.62 3.53 2.31
CA THR A 14 9.86 2.68 1.14
C THR A 14 11.20 1.97 1.24
N ARG A 15 11.35 0.87 0.49
CA ARG A 15 12.51 -0.03 0.51
C ARG A 15 12.89 -0.44 -0.91
N ASP A 16 13.07 0.54 -1.79
CA ASP A 16 13.18 0.31 -3.24
C ASP A 16 14.34 -0.64 -3.60
N GLU A 17 15.51 -0.46 -2.98
CA GLU A 17 16.68 -1.34 -3.17
C GLU A 17 16.40 -2.80 -2.75
N LEU A 18 15.80 -2.99 -1.57
CA LEU A 18 15.45 -4.32 -1.06
C LEU A 18 14.36 -4.98 -1.92
N LYS A 19 13.40 -4.20 -2.40
CA LYS A 19 12.35 -4.69 -3.30
C LYS A 19 12.94 -5.17 -4.62
N GLU A 20 13.88 -4.42 -5.19
CA GLU A 20 14.56 -4.80 -6.41
C GLU A 20 15.44 -6.04 -6.22
N TYR A 21 16.15 -6.15 -5.09
CA TYR A 21 16.87 -7.36 -4.71
C TYR A 21 15.93 -8.57 -4.62
N CYS A 22 14.83 -8.45 -3.87
CA CYS A 22 13.85 -9.53 -3.72
C CYS A 22 13.29 -9.98 -5.07
N LYS A 23 13.01 -9.03 -5.98
CA LYS A 23 12.56 -9.32 -7.33
C LYS A 23 13.60 -10.10 -8.14
N LYS A 24 14.88 -9.69 -8.10
CA LYS A 24 15.98 -10.38 -8.80
C LYS A 24 16.20 -11.81 -8.32
N GLU A 25 16.06 -12.02 -7.01
CA GLU A 25 16.28 -13.33 -6.37
C GLU A 25 15.02 -14.22 -6.34
N GLY A 26 13.90 -13.78 -6.94
CA GLY A 26 12.63 -14.53 -6.92
C GLY A 26 11.98 -14.63 -5.53
N ILE A 27 12.31 -13.71 -4.61
CA ILE A 27 11.77 -13.63 -3.25
C ILE A 27 10.50 -12.78 -3.25
N PHE A 28 9.41 -13.32 -2.70
CA PHE A 28 8.17 -12.56 -2.57
C PHE A 28 8.29 -11.44 -1.52
N PHE A 29 8.21 -10.19 -1.96
CA PHE A 29 8.26 -9.03 -1.07
C PHE A 29 6.87 -8.76 -0.46
N GLN A 30 6.77 -8.84 0.87
CA GLN A 30 5.52 -8.69 1.61
C GLN A 30 5.61 -7.55 2.62
N ALA A 31 4.68 -6.61 2.58
CA ALA A 31 4.57 -5.53 3.56
C ALA A 31 3.91 -6.02 4.85
N PHE A 32 4.54 -5.71 5.99
CA PHE A 32 3.86 -5.61 7.28
C PHE A 32 3.70 -4.12 7.68
N SER A 33 2.77 -3.84 8.61
CA SER A 33 2.51 -2.48 9.10
C SER A 33 2.23 -1.46 7.99
N SER A 34 1.46 -1.83 6.95
CA SER A 34 1.14 -0.95 5.82
C SER A 34 0.36 0.32 6.20
N LEU A 35 -0.19 0.36 7.42
CA LEU A 35 -0.85 1.53 8.00
C LEU A 35 0.06 2.34 8.94
N ALA A 36 1.36 2.04 8.99
CA ALA A 36 2.34 2.62 9.92
C ALA A 36 1.83 2.63 11.39
N ARG A 37 1.15 1.56 11.82
CA ARG A 37 0.47 1.49 13.13
C ARG A 37 -0.50 2.65 13.44
N GLN A 38 -1.13 3.24 12.41
CA GLN A 38 -1.97 4.44 12.50
C GLN A 38 -1.21 5.71 12.96
N GLN A 39 0.07 5.84 12.59
CA GLN A 39 0.84 7.08 12.81
C GLN A 39 0.11 8.30 12.22
N PRO A 40 -0.15 9.34 13.02
CA PRO A 40 -0.87 10.55 12.60
C PRO A 40 -0.32 11.18 11.34
N GLU A 41 1.00 11.16 11.16
CA GLU A 41 1.71 11.76 10.03
C GLU A 41 1.27 11.14 8.71
N LEU A 42 1.08 9.82 8.68
CA LEU A 42 0.67 9.09 7.48
C LEU A 42 -0.85 9.11 7.28
N VAL A 43 -1.62 8.90 8.36
CA VAL A 43 -3.08 8.77 8.22
C VAL A 43 -3.78 10.11 8.01
N ASN A 44 -3.18 11.21 8.46
CA ASN A 44 -3.66 12.56 8.24
C ASN A 44 -2.93 13.27 7.09
N ASP A 45 -2.03 12.59 6.39
CA ASP A 45 -1.31 13.16 5.25
C ASP A 45 -2.33 13.70 4.22
N PRO A 46 -2.24 14.99 3.81
CA PRO A 46 -3.21 15.59 2.91
C PRO A 46 -3.37 14.86 1.58
N VAL A 47 -2.31 14.22 1.08
CA VAL A 47 -2.36 13.43 -0.16
C VAL A 47 -3.19 12.17 0.06
N VAL A 48 -2.96 11.45 1.17
CA VAL A 48 -3.67 10.21 1.49
C VAL A 48 -5.14 10.50 1.80
N VAL A 49 -5.41 11.53 2.59
CA VAL A 49 -6.77 11.98 2.91
C VAL A 49 -7.49 12.49 1.65
N GLY A 50 -6.79 13.24 0.80
CA GLY A 50 -7.33 13.74 -0.47
C GLY A 50 -7.73 12.60 -1.41
N LEU A 51 -6.89 11.57 -1.53
CA LEU A 51 -7.22 10.37 -2.31
C LEU A 51 -8.40 9.59 -1.72
N ALA A 52 -8.45 9.44 -0.39
CA ALA A 52 -9.56 8.78 0.26
C ALA A 52 -10.89 9.49 -0.06
N LYS A 53 -10.90 10.83 -0.02
CA LYS A 53 -12.06 11.65 -0.42
C LYS A 53 -12.39 11.50 -1.90
N ALA A 54 -11.40 11.64 -2.78
CA ALA A 54 -11.58 11.59 -4.23
C ALA A 54 -12.15 10.24 -4.72
N HIS A 55 -11.80 9.15 -4.04
CA HIS A 55 -12.28 7.81 -4.36
C HIS A 55 -13.45 7.34 -3.48
N ASN A 56 -14.04 8.23 -2.67
CA ASN A 56 -15.11 7.91 -1.71
C ASN A 56 -14.81 6.65 -0.88
N THR A 57 -13.62 6.60 -0.32
CA THR A 57 -13.05 5.44 0.36
C THR A 57 -12.34 5.84 1.65
N THR A 58 -11.72 4.89 2.34
CA THR A 58 -11.04 5.13 3.61
C THR A 58 -9.53 5.22 3.44
N VAL A 59 -8.87 5.98 4.32
CA VAL A 59 -7.41 6.08 4.39
C VAL A 59 -6.73 4.70 4.47
N PRO A 60 -7.17 3.76 5.34
CA PRO A 60 -6.60 2.41 5.35
C PRO A 60 -6.69 1.70 4.00
N LEU A 61 -7.82 1.84 3.31
CA LEU A 61 -8.02 1.21 2.01
C LEU A 61 -7.10 1.81 0.95
N ILE A 62 -6.87 3.14 0.94
CA ILE A 62 -5.86 3.78 0.09
C ILE A 62 -4.45 3.23 0.35
N LEU A 63 -4.05 3.10 1.62
CA LEU A 63 -2.70 2.66 1.98
C LEU A 63 -2.45 1.18 1.60
N LEU A 64 -3.42 0.30 1.86
CA LEU A 64 -3.34 -1.10 1.44
C LEU A 64 -3.31 -1.23 -0.09
N SER A 65 -4.17 -0.46 -0.76
CA SER A 65 -4.29 -0.44 -2.21
C SER A 65 -3.01 0.08 -2.88
N TRP A 66 -2.39 1.09 -2.30
CA TRP A 66 -1.10 1.60 -2.75
C TRP A 66 -0.03 0.51 -2.73
N ALA A 67 0.11 -0.24 -1.63
CA ALA A 67 1.11 -1.31 -1.55
C ALA A 67 0.89 -2.38 -2.64
N LEU A 68 -0.36 -2.83 -2.83
CA LEU A 68 -0.71 -3.76 -3.91
C LEU A 68 -0.36 -3.20 -5.30
N SER A 69 -0.62 -1.92 -5.55
CA SER A 69 -0.29 -1.26 -6.82
C SER A 69 1.22 -1.27 -7.13
N GLN A 70 2.07 -1.40 -6.11
CA GLN A 70 3.53 -1.49 -6.24
C GLN A 70 4.04 -2.93 -6.48
N GLY A 71 3.15 -3.90 -6.60
CA GLY A 71 3.48 -5.33 -6.68
C GLY A 71 3.93 -5.92 -5.34
N VAL A 72 3.55 -5.31 -4.22
CA VAL A 72 3.92 -5.74 -2.88
C VAL A 72 2.76 -6.48 -2.23
N GLY A 73 3.00 -7.67 -1.70
CA GLY A 73 2.01 -8.41 -0.92
C GLY A 73 1.66 -7.69 0.38
N ILE A 74 0.43 -7.85 0.88
CA ILE A 74 -0.02 -7.23 2.15
C ILE A 74 -0.60 -8.27 3.09
N VAL A 75 -0.46 -8.05 4.40
CA VAL A 75 -1.15 -8.81 5.45
C VAL A 75 -1.73 -7.82 6.47
N PRO A 76 -2.92 -7.25 6.22
CA PRO A 76 -3.51 -6.28 7.13
C PRO A 76 -3.95 -6.95 8.44
N LYS A 77 -3.29 -6.62 9.55
CA LYS A 77 -3.68 -7.10 10.89
C LYS A 77 -4.90 -6.36 11.41
N SER A 78 -5.91 -7.09 11.87
CA SER A 78 -6.99 -6.54 12.70
C SER A 78 -7.66 -7.64 13.52
N SER A 79 -8.12 -7.32 14.73
CA SER A 79 -9.03 -8.15 15.53
C SER A 79 -10.48 -7.65 15.49
N ASN A 80 -10.73 -6.50 14.84
CA ASN A 80 -12.06 -5.93 14.72
C ASN A 80 -12.75 -6.46 13.45
N PRO A 81 -13.89 -7.18 13.56
CA PRO A 81 -14.55 -7.80 12.41
C PRO A 81 -14.94 -6.82 11.29
N GLN A 82 -15.34 -5.59 11.64
CA GLN A 82 -15.71 -4.58 10.67
C GLN A 82 -14.47 -4.10 9.89
N ARG A 83 -13.36 -3.84 10.59
CA ARG A 83 -12.09 -3.47 9.93
C ARG A 83 -11.55 -4.59 9.05
N ILE A 84 -11.72 -5.86 9.43
CA ILE A 84 -11.36 -7.00 8.59
C ILE A 84 -12.16 -6.93 7.28
N LYS A 85 -13.50 -6.80 7.35
CA LYS A 85 -14.36 -6.68 6.17
C LYS A 85 -13.98 -5.48 5.31
N ASP A 86 -13.70 -4.33 5.91
CA ASP A 86 -13.34 -3.12 5.19
C ASP A 86 -11.97 -3.23 4.51
N ASN A 87 -10.98 -3.84 5.15
CA ASN A 87 -9.66 -4.07 4.55
C ASN A 87 -9.74 -5.03 3.35
N MET A 88 -10.63 -6.02 3.38
CA MET A 88 -10.81 -6.97 2.27
C MET A 88 -11.33 -6.32 0.98
N LYS A 89 -11.96 -5.14 1.06
CA LYS A 89 -12.40 -4.37 -0.12
C LYS A 89 -11.24 -3.96 -1.04
N VAL A 90 -9.99 -4.04 -0.56
CA VAL A 90 -8.80 -3.77 -1.37
C VAL A 90 -8.64 -4.77 -2.53
N PHE A 91 -9.22 -5.97 -2.41
CA PHE A 91 -9.18 -6.98 -3.46
C PHE A 91 -10.26 -6.79 -4.54
N THR A 92 -11.27 -5.97 -4.27
CA THR A 92 -12.31 -5.62 -5.25
C THR A 92 -11.97 -4.36 -6.04
N TRP A 93 -11.03 -3.54 -5.55
CA TRP A 93 -10.63 -2.30 -6.18
C TRP A 93 -9.20 -1.93 -5.78
N VAL A 94 -8.34 -1.72 -6.79
CA VAL A 94 -6.93 -1.33 -6.59
C VAL A 94 -6.69 0.03 -7.25
N LEU A 95 -6.00 0.91 -6.52
CA LEU A 95 -5.54 2.21 -6.97
C LEU A 95 -4.58 2.01 -8.14
N ALA A 96 -4.71 2.85 -9.17
CA ALA A 96 -3.73 2.89 -10.25
C ALA A 96 -2.33 3.11 -9.67
N LYS A 97 -1.33 2.43 -10.24
CA LYS A 97 0.05 2.48 -9.74
C LYS A 97 0.53 3.92 -9.73
N ARG A 98 0.67 4.48 -8.52
CA ARG A 98 1.19 5.84 -8.33
C ARG A 98 2.19 5.88 -7.20
N ARG A 99 3.19 6.75 -7.35
CA ARG A 99 4.06 7.12 -6.23
C ARG A 99 3.31 8.17 -5.39
N LEU A 100 3.14 7.91 -4.09
CA LEU A 100 2.48 8.86 -3.20
C LEU A 100 3.45 9.92 -2.67
N PHE A 101 4.75 9.60 -2.55
CA PHE A 101 5.78 10.49 -2.00
C PHE A 101 7.14 10.29 -2.70
N GLY A 102 7.94 11.36 -2.77
CA GLY A 102 9.17 11.44 -3.58
C GLY A 102 8.92 12.14 -4.92
N THR A 103 9.96 12.79 -5.47
CA THR A 103 9.87 13.66 -6.67
C THR A 103 9.17 12.96 -7.83
N ASN A 104 8.20 13.65 -8.45
CA ASN A 104 7.24 13.20 -9.47
C ASN A 104 6.04 12.37 -8.97
N VAL A 105 5.02 13.09 -8.50
CA VAL A 105 3.62 12.67 -8.66
C VAL A 105 3.27 12.83 -10.14
N LYS A 106 3.31 11.75 -10.92
CA LYS A 106 2.63 11.70 -12.23
C LYS A 106 1.49 10.69 -12.12
N ASP A 107 0.30 11.16 -12.46
CA ASP A 107 -0.93 10.39 -12.50
C ASP A 107 -1.02 9.74 -13.88
N ASP A 108 -0.60 8.48 -14.00
CA ASP A 108 -0.86 7.64 -15.16
C ASP A 108 -2.07 6.74 -14.88
N GLY A 109 -3.22 7.40 -14.72
CA GLY A 109 -4.53 6.77 -14.71
C GLY A 109 -4.76 5.95 -15.97
N LYS A 110 -4.36 4.67 -15.94
CA LYS A 110 -4.75 3.66 -16.92
C LYS A 110 -5.80 2.75 -16.30
N ILE A 111 -7.03 2.92 -16.78
CA ILE A 111 -8.11 1.95 -16.63
C ILE A 111 -7.66 0.69 -17.39
N ARG A 112 -7.59 -0.45 -16.70
CA ARG A 112 -7.39 -1.75 -17.36
C ARG A 112 -8.74 -2.22 -17.89
N HIS A 113 -8.81 -2.43 -19.21
CA HIS A 113 -9.82 -3.29 -19.85
C HIS A 113 -9.54 -4.75 -19.49
#